data_AF-A0A8H4UPE4-F1
#
_entry.id   AF-A0A8H4UPE4-F1
#
_cell.length_a   1.000
_cell.length_b   1.000
_cell.length_c   1.000
_cell.angle_alpha   90.00
_cell.angle_beta   90.00
_cell.angle_gamma   90.00
#
_symmetry.space_group_name_H-M   'P 1'
#
loop_
_entity.id
_entity.type
_entity.pdbx_description
1 polymer ?
#
loop_
_entity_poly.entity_id
_entity_poly.type
_entity_poly.pdbx_seq_one_letter_code
_entity_poly.pdbx_strand_id
1 'polypeptide(L)'
;MPCVNKKGPRDDEQDQEPPLPRFVLTVPDRAHTITLRLPRGTKGILRVKVDPFIMNQVCPRWNEIRIQQRQEAGGVTWVGDVKFYHRDAYCAFEVMIEIIHGHFQLDPDRTNPKVFFYMSEVYDWLGRPPFVYAHDARRPQIHDGTAEKFSCPPRGLILNHVRTLIGEAGSLRNVQDWVLLAVVAKKFNLGLLQYWVRDNLSVLCTSNQRILPEGTHESLNLIQRNAVKRLNLMDQSVLDRRQYFLDQIFKGIRILVERLTYCEAGLWPSPGLSAFYKEYWVDGCPNCLPPPLGVLVKALLKAQLWPPRAMSFQKRVVDLVQVLKDMGHQIRHGEDTGEASCNHLMHLCERLPEL
;
A
#
# COMPACT_ATOMS: atom_id res chain seq x y z
N MET A 1 -47.65 13.34 56.30
CA MET A 1 -48.18 13.15 54.93
C MET A 1 -48.49 14.54 54.37
N PRO A 2 -48.12 14.91 53.13
CA PRO A 2 -47.69 14.09 51.99
C PRO A 2 -46.19 14.19 51.65
N CYS A 3 -45.74 13.21 50.86
CA CYS A 3 -44.37 13.00 50.42
C CYS A 3 -43.98 13.94 49.27
N VAL A 4 -42.83 14.61 49.42
CA VAL A 4 -42.14 15.35 48.35
C VAL A 4 -41.08 14.43 47.76
N ASN A 5 -41.32 13.91 46.56
CA ASN A 5 -40.31 13.14 45.82
C ASN A 5 -39.62 14.01 44.77
N LYS A 6 -38.29 14.03 44.88
CA LYS A 6 -37.30 14.73 44.07
C LYS A 6 -37.39 14.28 42.60
N LYS A 7 -37.52 15.23 41.68
CA LYS A 7 -37.19 15.04 40.25
C LYS A 7 -35.68 15.21 40.08
N GLY A 8 -34.98 14.12 39.80
CA GLY A 8 -33.71 14.16 39.09
C GLY A 8 -33.97 14.08 37.58
N PRO A 9 -33.22 14.79 36.72
CA PRO A 9 -33.19 14.49 35.29
C PRO A 9 -32.36 13.23 35.07
N ARG A 10 -32.89 12.31 34.24
CA ARG A 10 -32.19 11.12 33.76
C ARG A 10 -31.35 11.52 32.54
N ASP A 11 -30.08 11.14 32.58
CA ASP A 11 -29.26 10.89 31.41
C ASP A 11 -29.84 9.71 30.60
N ASP A 12 -29.82 9.84 29.28
CA ASP A 12 -29.41 8.81 28.31
C ASP A 12 -29.87 9.26 26.91
N GLU A 13 -29.13 10.22 26.34
CA GLU A 13 -29.03 10.38 24.89
C GLU A 13 -28.32 9.13 24.35
N GLN A 14 -29.08 8.18 23.84
CA GLN A 14 -28.53 7.12 23.00
C GLN A 14 -28.24 7.70 21.62
N ASP A 15 -26.95 7.96 21.37
CA ASP A 15 -26.35 8.04 20.03
C ASP A 15 -26.76 6.80 19.22
N GLN A 16 -27.79 6.95 18.38
CA GLN A 16 -28.09 5.99 17.33
C GLN A 16 -27.12 6.23 16.18
N GLU A 17 -26.11 5.37 16.07
CA GLU A 17 -25.32 5.22 14.84
C GLU A 17 -26.27 5.10 13.63
N PRO A 18 -26.01 5.81 12.52
CA PRO A 18 -26.80 5.63 11.31
C PRO A 18 -26.65 4.18 10.81
N PRO A 19 -27.72 3.55 10.32
CA PRO A 19 -27.64 2.19 9.82
C PRO A 19 -26.68 2.13 8.64
N LEU A 20 -25.70 1.22 8.73
CA LEU A 20 -24.77 0.90 7.64
C LEU A 20 -25.53 0.65 6.32
N PRO A 21 -24.99 1.10 5.17
CA PRO A 21 -25.60 0.83 3.87
C PRO A 21 -25.72 -0.69 3.66
N ARG A 22 -26.97 -1.15 3.49
CA ARG A 22 -27.27 -2.53 3.10
C ARG A 22 -27.02 -2.68 1.61
N PHE A 23 -25.89 -3.30 1.25
CA PHE A 23 -25.69 -3.83 -0.09
C PHE A 23 -26.68 -4.98 -0.31
N VAL A 24 -27.65 -4.78 -1.21
CA VAL A 24 -28.65 -5.79 -1.56
C VAL A 24 -28.03 -6.71 -2.61
N LEU A 25 -27.49 -7.83 -2.15
CA LEU A 25 -27.20 -8.99 -2.99
C LEU A 25 -28.51 -9.65 -3.44
N THR A 26 -28.99 -9.31 -4.64
CA THR A 26 -30.07 -10.06 -5.29
C THR A 26 -29.55 -11.41 -5.78
N VAL A 27 -29.53 -12.40 -4.88
CA VAL A 27 -29.21 -13.80 -5.23
C VAL A 27 -30.50 -14.51 -5.67
N PRO A 28 -30.55 -15.15 -6.85
CA PRO A 28 -31.75 -15.84 -7.34
C PRO A 28 -32.11 -17.09 -6.50
N ASP A 29 -33.36 -17.56 -6.60
CA ASP A 29 -34.02 -18.64 -5.83
C ASP A 29 -33.31 -20.02 -5.77
N ARG A 30 -32.12 -20.17 -6.37
CA ARG A 30 -31.26 -21.38 -6.27
C ARG A 30 -29.97 -21.14 -5.45
N ALA A 31 -29.94 -20.11 -4.61
CA ALA A 31 -28.80 -19.78 -3.76
C ALA A 31 -28.44 -20.93 -2.81
N HIS A 32 -27.17 -21.37 -2.80
CA HIS A 32 -26.63 -22.22 -1.74
C HIS A 32 -25.96 -21.34 -0.69
N THR A 33 -25.94 -21.79 0.56
CA THR A 33 -25.25 -21.07 1.64
C THR A 33 -23.95 -21.79 1.99
N ILE A 34 -22.83 -21.11 1.83
CA ILE A 34 -21.55 -21.54 2.41
C ILE A 34 -21.59 -21.19 3.88
N THR A 35 -21.36 -22.20 4.71
CA THR A 35 -21.35 -22.06 6.16
C THR A 35 -19.91 -22.29 6.63
N LEU A 36 -19.28 -21.24 7.16
CA LEU A 36 -17.89 -21.30 7.63
C LEU A 36 -17.83 -21.34 9.15
N ARG A 37 -16.88 -22.10 9.69
CA ARG A 37 -16.64 -22.16 11.13
C ARG A 37 -15.69 -21.06 11.55
N LEU A 38 -16.01 -20.39 12.65
CA LEU A 38 -14.99 -19.65 13.39
C LEU A 38 -14.13 -20.63 14.22
N PRO A 39 -12.81 -20.39 14.38
CA PRO A 39 -11.95 -21.23 15.21
C PRO A 39 -12.39 -21.30 16.69
N ARG A 40 -11.91 -22.34 17.41
CA ARG A 40 -12.31 -22.69 18.80
C ARG A 40 -12.39 -21.48 19.74
N GLY A 41 -13.51 -21.37 20.46
CA GLY A 41 -13.75 -20.34 21.50
C GLY A 41 -14.88 -19.36 21.16
N THR A 42 -15.25 -19.24 19.88
CA THR A 42 -16.41 -18.45 19.43
C THR A 42 -17.49 -19.39 18.88
N LYS A 43 -18.71 -19.31 19.42
CA LYS A 43 -19.90 -20.00 18.87
C LYS A 43 -20.45 -19.25 17.65
N GLY A 44 -19.59 -18.78 16.75
CA GLY A 44 -20.01 -18.05 15.55
C GLY A 44 -19.91 -18.93 14.32
N ILE A 45 -20.96 -18.93 13.52
CA ILE A 45 -21.02 -19.55 12.20
C ILE A 45 -21.25 -18.41 11.21
N LEU A 46 -20.39 -18.30 10.20
CA LEU A 46 -20.58 -17.33 9.12
C LEU A 46 -21.36 -17.99 7.99
N ARG A 47 -22.30 -17.26 7.40
CA ARG A 47 -23.17 -17.75 6.33
C ARG A 47 -23.16 -16.77 5.18
N VAL A 48 -22.72 -17.23 4.02
CA VAL A 48 -22.64 -16.41 2.80
C VAL A 48 -23.41 -17.12 1.70
N LYS A 49 -24.31 -16.37 1.03
CA LYS A 49 -25.08 -16.87 -0.10
C LYS A 49 -24.20 -16.87 -1.35
N VAL A 50 -24.29 -17.93 -2.15
CA VAL A 50 -23.59 -18.06 -3.43
C VAL A 50 -24.50 -18.68 -4.48
N ASP A 51 -24.27 -18.37 -5.75
CA ASP A 51 -24.85 -19.09 -6.89
C ASP A 51 -24.00 -20.34 -7.19
N PRO A 52 -24.53 -21.56 -6.95
CA PRO A 52 -23.78 -22.79 -7.19
C PRO A 52 -23.35 -22.96 -8.64
N PHE A 53 -24.11 -22.43 -9.60
CA PHE A 53 -23.79 -22.54 -11.01
C PHE A 53 -22.52 -21.74 -11.34
N ILE A 54 -22.46 -20.49 -10.90
CA ILE A 54 -21.29 -19.62 -11.09
C ILE A 54 -20.07 -20.22 -10.39
N MET A 55 -20.24 -20.63 -9.13
CA MET A 55 -19.15 -21.25 -8.37
C MET A 55 -18.61 -22.52 -9.05
N ASN A 56 -19.46 -23.38 -9.61
CA ASN A 56 -19.04 -24.57 -10.38
C ASN A 56 -18.30 -24.22 -11.67
N GLN A 57 -18.62 -23.11 -12.31
CA GLN A 57 -17.96 -22.67 -13.54
C GLN A 57 -16.60 -22.02 -13.26
N VAL A 58 -16.51 -21.22 -12.20
CA VAL A 58 -15.36 -20.35 -11.94
C VAL A 58 -14.34 -21.01 -11.02
N CYS A 59 -14.79 -21.68 -9.95
CA CYS A 59 -13.94 -22.13 -8.85
C CYS A 59 -13.58 -23.62 -8.99
N PRO A 60 -12.32 -23.97 -9.27
CA PRO A 60 -11.92 -25.36 -9.51
C PRO A 60 -12.18 -26.30 -8.34
N ARG A 61 -12.04 -25.83 -7.10
CA ARG A 61 -12.21 -26.66 -5.89
C ARG A 61 -13.62 -26.63 -5.31
N TRP A 62 -14.57 -26.02 -6.01
CA TRP A 62 -15.92 -25.83 -5.45
C TRP A 62 -16.63 -27.14 -5.11
N ASN A 63 -16.48 -28.18 -5.94
CA ASN A 63 -17.09 -29.48 -5.67
C ASN A 63 -16.49 -30.16 -4.43
N GLU A 64 -15.17 -30.08 -4.24
CA GLU A 64 -14.50 -30.60 -3.04
C GLU A 64 -15.01 -29.90 -1.78
N ILE A 65 -15.09 -28.56 -1.83
CA ILE A 65 -15.60 -27.73 -0.73
C ILE A 65 -17.03 -28.13 -0.37
N ARG A 66 -17.91 -28.32 -1.37
CA ARG A 66 -19.30 -28.77 -1.13
C ARG A 66 -19.39 -30.15 -0.50
N ILE A 67 -18.52 -31.08 -0.91
CA ILE A 67 -18.48 -32.43 -0.34
C ILE A 67 -18.02 -32.37 1.12
N GLN A 68 -16.95 -31.61 1.41
CA GLN A 68 -16.46 -31.39 2.77
C GLN A 68 -17.55 -30.79 3.65
N GLN A 69 -18.27 -29.78 3.15
CA GLN A 69 -19.38 -29.15 3.85
C GLN A 69 -20.45 -30.17 4.27
N ARG A 70 -20.77 -31.16 3.41
CA ARG A 70 -21.74 -32.22 3.71
C ARG A 70 -21.23 -33.25 4.72
N GLN A 71 -19.92 -33.52 4.71
CA GLN A 71 -19.30 -34.54 5.56
C GLN A 71 -19.04 -34.03 6.98
N GLU A 72 -18.84 -32.72 7.17
CA GLU A 72 -18.64 -32.14 8.50
C GLU A 72 -19.95 -31.98 9.28
N ALA A 73 -19.91 -32.31 10.57
CA ALA A 73 -21.04 -32.19 11.49
C ALA A 73 -21.54 -30.73 11.55
N GLY A 74 -22.73 -30.50 11.01
CA GLY A 74 -23.38 -29.19 10.97
C GLY A 74 -23.25 -28.43 9.65
N GLY A 75 -22.73 -29.05 8.57
CA GLY A 75 -22.75 -28.41 7.26
C GLY A 75 -21.67 -27.33 7.10
N VAL A 76 -20.53 -27.46 7.77
CA VAL A 76 -19.53 -26.38 7.92
C VAL A 76 -18.24 -26.72 7.18
N THR A 77 -17.50 -25.71 6.71
CA THR A 77 -16.19 -25.94 6.06
C THR A 77 -15.11 -25.02 6.62
N TRP A 78 -13.88 -25.55 6.68
CA TRP A 78 -12.67 -24.80 7.01
C TRP A 78 -11.99 -24.26 5.76
N VAL A 79 -11.57 -23.01 5.79
CA VAL A 79 -10.75 -22.37 4.74
C VAL A 79 -9.28 -22.41 5.19
N GLY A 80 -8.63 -23.56 5.02
CA GLY A 80 -7.20 -23.74 5.35
C GLY A 80 -6.79 -23.12 6.70
N ASP A 81 -5.72 -22.32 6.69
CA ASP A 81 -5.21 -21.57 7.86
C ASP A 81 -5.88 -20.19 8.06
N VAL A 82 -6.95 -19.88 7.31
CA VAL A 82 -7.63 -18.58 7.37
C VAL A 82 -8.42 -18.45 8.67
N LYS A 83 -8.00 -17.49 9.48
CA LYS A 83 -8.57 -17.21 10.79
C LYS A 83 -9.68 -16.18 10.71
N PHE A 84 -10.92 -16.63 10.45
CA PHE A 84 -12.10 -15.77 10.29
C PHE A 84 -12.58 -15.01 11.52
N TYR A 85 -11.95 -15.17 12.69
CA TYR A 85 -12.24 -14.29 13.82
C TYR A 85 -11.74 -12.85 13.57
N HIS A 86 -10.83 -12.65 12.61
CA HIS A 86 -10.44 -11.33 12.16
C HIS A 86 -11.51 -10.77 11.21
N ARG A 87 -12.02 -9.57 11.50
CA ARG A 87 -12.96 -8.84 10.63
C ARG A 87 -12.45 -8.74 9.18
N ASP A 88 -11.15 -8.52 9.00
CA ASP A 88 -10.50 -8.46 7.69
C ASP A 88 -10.64 -9.76 6.89
N ALA A 89 -10.56 -10.92 7.55
CA ALA A 89 -10.67 -12.22 6.89
C ALA A 89 -12.10 -12.50 6.42
N TYR A 90 -13.09 -12.07 7.20
CA TYR A 90 -14.50 -12.13 6.78
C TYR A 90 -14.76 -11.19 5.61
N CYS A 91 -14.33 -9.93 5.70
CA CYS A 91 -14.46 -8.96 4.63
C CYS A 91 -13.80 -9.45 3.33
N ALA A 92 -12.61 -10.04 3.43
CA ALA A 92 -11.92 -10.63 2.28
C ALA A 92 -12.69 -11.78 1.63
N PHE A 93 -13.36 -12.61 2.43
CA PHE A 93 -14.20 -13.68 1.91
C PHE A 93 -15.42 -13.13 1.18
N GLU A 94 -16.16 -12.20 1.79
CA GLU A 94 -17.30 -11.53 1.14
C GLU A 94 -16.88 -10.93 -0.20
N VAL A 95 -15.81 -10.12 -0.18
CA VAL A 95 -15.26 -9.49 -1.39
C VAL A 95 -14.89 -10.51 -2.47
N MET A 96 -14.23 -11.61 -2.11
CA MET A 96 -13.88 -12.63 -3.10
C MET A 96 -15.11 -13.31 -3.69
N ILE A 97 -16.15 -13.57 -2.88
CA ILE A 97 -17.42 -14.09 -3.37
C ILE A 97 -18.06 -13.10 -4.34
N GLU A 98 -18.13 -11.80 -4.00
CA GLU A 98 -18.64 -10.77 -4.90
C GLU A 98 -17.90 -10.74 -6.24
N ILE A 99 -16.57 -10.78 -6.21
CA ILE A 99 -15.73 -10.83 -7.41
C ILE A 99 -16.03 -12.07 -8.26
N ILE A 100 -16.21 -13.24 -7.63
CA ILE A 100 -16.57 -14.48 -8.35
C ILE A 100 -17.92 -14.36 -9.07
N HIS A 101 -18.84 -13.63 -8.46
CA HIS A 101 -20.16 -13.36 -9.03
C HIS A 101 -20.17 -12.17 -10.01
N GLY A 102 -19.01 -11.61 -10.33
CA GLY A 102 -18.86 -10.54 -11.32
C GLY A 102 -19.07 -9.14 -10.78
N HIS A 103 -19.16 -8.97 -9.46
CA HIS A 103 -19.23 -7.68 -8.80
C HIS A 103 -17.82 -7.17 -8.48
N PHE A 104 -17.33 -6.24 -9.29
CA PHE A 104 -15.96 -5.70 -9.18
C PHE A 104 -15.92 -4.38 -8.42
N GLN A 105 -16.53 -4.33 -7.25
CA GLN A 105 -16.47 -3.17 -6.36
C GLN A 105 -15.77 -3.55 -5.06
N LEU A 106 -14.77 -2.76 -4.70
CA LEU A 106 -14.13 -2.82 -3.41
C LEU A 106 -14.50 -1.55 -2.67
N ASP A 107 -14.84 -1.69 -1.39
CA ASP A 107 -15.12 -0.58 -0.51
C ASP A 107 -13.78 -0.07 0.07
N PRO A 108 -13.36 1.17 -0.23
CA PRO A 108 -12.10 1.73 0.27
C PRO A 108 -12.02 1.72 1.80
N ASP A 109 -13.13 2.01 2.49
CA ASP A 109 -13.18 2.09 3.96
C ASP A 109 -13.03 0.71 4.63
N ARG A 110 -13.28 -0.35 3.86
CA ARG A 110 -13.20 -1.74 4.33
C ARG A 110 -12.02 -2.49 3.75
N THR A 111 -11.19 -1.89 2.90
CA THR A 111 -10.05 -2.57 2.25
C THR A 111 -8.72 -2.06 2.76
N ASN A 112 -7.89 -2.99 3.20
CA ASN A 112 -6.55 -2.72 3.71
C ASN A 112 -5.61 -3.87 3.30
N PRO A 113 -4.28 -3.78 3.54
CA PRO A 113 -3.35 -4.85 3.20
C PRO A 113 -3.67 -6.22 3.81
N LYS A 114 -4.28 -6.28 5.00
CA LYS A 114 -4.73 -7.55 5.61
C LYS A 114 -5.90 -8.16 4.85
N VAL A 115 -6.85 -7.35 4.41
CA VAL A 115 -7.97 -7.82 3.56
C VAL A 115 -7.42 -8.40 2.26
N PHE A 116 -6.53 -7.70 1.55
CA PHE A 116 -5.91 -8.23 0.33
C PHE A 116 -5.13 -9.53 0.58
N PHE A 117 -4.40 -9.61 1.70
CA PHE A 117 -3.75 -10.85 2.11
C PHE A 117 -4.75 -11.98 2.28
N TYR A 118 -5.82 -11.79 3.04
CA TYR A 118 -6.84 -12.82 3.22
C TYR A 118 -7.59 -13.15 1.93
N MET A 119 -7.81 -12.19 1.03
CA MET A 119 -8.37 -12.44 -0.30
C MET A 119 -7.48 -13.43 -1.06
N SER A 120 -6.16 -13.28 -0.95
CA SER A 120 -5.20 -14.20 -1.58
C SER A 120 -5.20 -15.61 -0.98
N GLU A 121 -5.57 -15.75 0.30
CA GLU A 121 -5.75 -17.06 0.94
C GLU A 121 -7.08 -17.71 0.51
N VAL A 122 -8.16 -16.93 0.42
CA VAL A 122 -9.45 -17.40 -0.10
C VAL A 122 -9.33 -17.82 -1.58
N TYR A 123 -8.57 -17.05 -2.36
CA TYR A 123 -8.23 -17.38 -3.75
C TYR A 123 -7.56 -18.76 -3.88
N ASP A 124 -6.56 -19.06 -3.04
CA ASP A 124 -5.91 -20.37 -3.02
C ASP A 124 -6.87 -21.49 -2.59
N TRP A 125 -7.70 -21.23 -1.56
CA TRP A 125 -8.69 -22.19 -1.08
C TRP A 125 -9.71 -22.59 -2.15
N LEU A 126 -10.18 -21.62 -2.94
CA LEU A 126 -11.11 -21.84 -4.07
C LEU A 126 -10.47 -22.58 -5.27
N GLY A 127 -9.16 -22.82 -5.23
CA GLY A 127 -8.44 -23.50 -6.30
C GLY A 127 -7.87 -22.57 -7.35
N ARG A 128 -7.59 -21.31 -7.00
CA ARG A 128 -7.03 -20.28 -7.90
C ARG A 128 -7.86 -20.12 -9.18
N PRO A 129 -9.13 -19.67 -9.06
CA PRO A 129 -9.96 -19.41 -10.23
C PRO A 129 -9.19 -18.58 -11.26
N PRO A 130 -9.10 -19.01 -12.53
CA PRO A 130 -8.27 -18.32 -13.51
C PRO A 130 -8.93 -17.03 -14.03
N PHE A 131 -10.26 -17.03 -14.12
CA PHE A 131 -11.03 -15.90 -14.63
C PHE A 131 -12.39 -15.78 -13.96
N VAL A 132 -12.98 -14.59 -14.07
CA VAL A 132 -14.36 -14.24 -13.70
C VAL A 132 -15.04 -13.53 -14.87
N TYR A 133 -16.36 -13.53 -14.86
CA TYR A 133 -17.18 -12.86 -15.87
C TYR A 133 -17.78 -11.60 -15.26
N ALA A 134 -17.90 -10.52 -16.03
CA ALA A 134 -18.65 -9.35 -15.58
C ALA A 134 -20.12 -9.73 -15.31
N HIS A 135 -20.71 -9.16 -14.27
CA HIS A 135 -22.09 -9.46 -13.85
C HIS A 135 -23.12 -9.31 -14.99
N ASP A 136 -22.89 -8.41 -15.93
CA ASP A 136 -23.80 -8.12 -17.05
C ASP A 136 -23.72 -9.16 -18.17
N ALA A 137 -22.72 -10.06 -18.13
CA ALA A 137 -22.71 -11.26 -18.94
C ALA A 137 -23.79 -12.20 -18.40
N ARG A 138 -25.04 -11.99 -18.87
CA ARG A 138 -26.17 -12.90 -18.70
C ARG A 138 -25.64 -14.33 -18.70
N ARG A 139 -25.91 -15.09 -17.62
CA ARG A 139 -25.52 -16.51 -17.41
C ARG A 139 -24.98 -17.08 -18.71
N PRO A 140 -23.64 -17.19 -18.89
CA PRO A 140 -23.07 -17.43 -20.20
C PRO A 140 -23.74 -18.67 -20.78
N GLN A 141 -24.69 -18.44 -21.69
CA GLN A 141 -25.28 -19.53 -22.44
C GLN A 141 -24.12 -20.02 -23.28
N ILE A 142 -23.88 -21.33 -23.23
CA ILE A 142 -22.68 -22.05 -23.65
C ILE A 142 -22.33 -21.85 -25.15
N HIS A 143 -23.05 -20.99 -25.86
CA HIS A 143 -23.00 -20.83 -27.31
C HIS A 143 -22.51 -19.46 -27.81
N ASP A 144 -22.54 -18.40 -27.01
CA ASP A 144 -22.06 -17.08 -27.47
C ASP A 144 -20.76 -16.72 -26.76
N GLY A 145 -19.66 -16.72 -27.51
CA GLY A 145 -18.31 -16.34 -27.06
C GLY A 145 -18.14 -14.85 -26.71
N THR A 146 -19.18 -14.19 -26.21
CA THR A 146 -19.27 -12.74 -26.01
C THR A 146 -19.12 -12.30 -24.55
N ALA A 147 -19.10 -13.23 -23.59
CA ALA A 147 -18.91 -12.90 -22.17
C ALA A 147 -17.46 -12.48 -21.91
N GLU A 148 -17.25 -11.21 -21.55
CA GLU A 148 -15.93 -10.66 -21.25
C GLU A 148 -15.33 -11.36 -20.01
N LYS A 149 -14.10 -11.86 -20.18
CA LYS A 149 -13.36 -12.61 -19.15
C LYS A 149 -12.28 -11.72 -18.56
N PHE A 150 -12.28 -11.63 -17.23
CA PHE A 150 -11.24 -10.93 -16.46
C PHE A 150 -10.44 -11.94 -15.66
N SER A 151 -9.20 -11.61 -15.29
CA SER A 151 -8.47 -12.40 -14.29
C SER A 151 -9.24 -12.43 -12.97
N CYS A 152 -9.12 -13.50 -12.18
CA CYS A 152 -9.71 -13.54 -10.85
C CYS A 152 -8.64 -13.39 -9.75
N PRO A 153 -8.74 -12.38 -8.86
CA PRO A 153 -9.50 -11.14 -9.05
C PRO A 153 -8.93 -10.28 -10.20
N PRO A 154 -9.69 -9.29 -10.72
CA PRO A 154 -9.20 -8.40 -11.76
C PRO A 154 -7.95 -7.64 -11.25
N ARG A 155 -6.82 -7.75 -11.95
CA ARG A 155 -5.55 -7.14 -11.50
C ARG A 155 -5.65 -5.63 -11.33
N GLY A 156 -6.36 -4.96 -12.24
CA GLY A 156 -6.59 -3.52 -12.20
C GLY A 156 -7.37 -3.08 -10.96
N LEU A 157 -8.31 -3.91 -10.47
CA LEU A 157 -9.10 -3.63 -9.28
C LEU A 157 -8.20 -3.52 -8.03
N ILE A 158 -7.31 -4.50 -7.84
CA ILE A 158 -6.34 -4.49 -6.73
C ILE A 158 -5.39 -3.30 -6.86
N LEU A 159 -4.78 -3.11 -8.04
CA LEU A 159 -3.77 -2.08 -8.24
C LEU A 159 -4.34 -0.67 -8.04
N ASN A 160 -5.56 -0.41 -8.50
CA ASN A 160 -6.21 0.87 -8.29
C ASN A 160 -6.49 1.14 -6.81
N HIS A 161 -6.99 0.15 -6.07
CA HIS A 161 -7.23 0.32 -4.63
C HIS A 161 -5.93 0.51 -3.84
N VAL A 162 -4.88 -0.24 -4.15
CA VAL A 162 -3.58 -0.02 -3.51
C VAL A 162 -3.04 1.38 -3.83
N ARG A 163 -3.25 1.88 -5.04
CA ARG A 163 -2.88 3.26 -5.40
C ARG A 163 -3.65 4.29 -4.57
N THR A 164 -4.95 4.09 -4.35
CA THR A 164 -5.76 4.94 -3.46
C THR A 164 -5.21 4.94 -2.03
N LEU A 165 -4.94 3.76 -1.46
CA LEU A 165 -4.34 3.64 -0.12
C LEU A 165 -3.00 4.37 -0.01
N ILE A 166 -2.15 4.27 -1.03
CA ILE A 166 -0.87 4.99 -1.07
C ILE A 166 -1.11 6.50 -1.17
N GLY A 167 -2.05 6.95 -2.00
CA GLY A 167 -2.40 8.35 -2.18
C GLY A 167 -2.88 9.00 -0.88
N GLU A 168 -3.77 8.33 -0.15
CA GLU A 168 -4.29 8.79 1.14
C GLU A 168 -3.21 8.82 2.22
N ALA A 169 -2.31 7.84 2.24
CA ALA A 169 -1.20 7.78 3.20
C ALA A 169 0.03 8.63 2.79
N GLY A 170 0.03 9.20 1.58
CA GLY A 170 1.14 9.92 0.94
C GLY A 170 2.34 9.05 0.54
N SER A 171 2.49 7.84 1.10
CA SER A 171 3.56 6.91 0.76
C SER A 171 3.23 5.49 1.21
N LEU A 172 3.72 4.48 0.48
CA LEU A 172 3.49 3.07 0.81
C LEU A 172 3.99 2.70 2.22
N ARG A 173 5.11 3.27 2.68
CA ARG A 173 5.64 3.02 4.03
C ARG A 173 4.70 3.46 5.16
N ASN A 174 3.80 4.40 4.88
CA ASN A 174 2.83 4.92 5.86
C ASN A 174 1.56 4.07 5.91
N VAL A 175 1.33 3.19 4.92
CA VAL A 175 0.19 2.28 4.91
C VAL A 175 0.46 1.17 5.94
N GLN A 176 -0.45 0.99 6.89
CA GLN A 176 -0.30 -0.06 7.92
C GLN A 176 -0.25 -1.45 7.27
N ASP A 177 0.65 -2.31 7.75
CA ASP A 177 0.82 -3.70 7.27
C ASP A 177 1.14 -3.83 5.77
N TRP A 178 1.66 -2.77 5.13
CA TRP A 178 1.92 -2.72 3.69
C TRP A 178 2.78 -3.87 3.15
N VAL A 179 3.65 -4.46 3.97
CA VAL A 179 4.52 -5.59 3.56
C VAL A 179 3.70 -6.83 3.14
N LEU A 180 2.45 -6.96 3.61
CA LEU A 180 1.53 -8.00 3.14
C LEU A 180 1.22 -7.88 1.65
N LEU A 181 1.28 -6.67 1.09
CA LEU A 181 1.08 -6.45 -0.34
C LEU A 181 2.14 -7.17 -1.18
N ALA A 182 3.31 -7.49 -0.62
CA ALA A 182 4.31 -8.33 -1.30
C ALA A 182 3.79 -9.77 -1.54
N VAL A 183 3.08 -10.34 -0.56
CA VAL A 183 2.47 -11.67 -0.67
C VAL A 183 1.37 -11.64 -1.72
N VAL A 184 0.51 -10.62 -1.64
CA VAL A 184 -0.58 -10.36 -2.60
C VAL A 184 -0.02 -10.23 -4.02
N ALA A 185 1.05 -9.46 -4.19
CA ALA A 185 1.67 -9.21 -5.49
C ALA A 185 2.29 -10.47 -6.09
N LYS A 186 2.86 -11.36 -5.28
CA LYS A 186 3.34 -12.66 -5.76
C LYS A 186 2.19 -13.59 -6.14
N LYS A 187 1.18 -13.72 -5.28
CA LYS A 187 0.06 -14.65 -5.50
C LYS A 187 -0.79 -14.29 -6.71
N PHE A 188 -1.04 -12.99 -6.94
CA PHE A 188 -1.81 -12.52 -8.09
C PHE A 188 -0.96 -12.10 -9.30
N ASN A 189 0.37 -12.29 -9.23
CA ASN A 189 1.32 -11.92 -10.27
C ASN A 189 1.21 -10.43 -10.70
N LEU A 190 1.30 -9.52 -9.72
CA LEU A 190 1.17 -8.07 -9.91
C LEU A 190 2.56 -7.43 -9.95
N GLY A 191 3.20 -7.42 -11.12
CA GLY A 191 4.57 -6.89 -11.29
C GLY A 191 4.74 -5.44 -10.81
N LEU A 192 3.78 -4.57 -11.07
CA LEU A 192 3.83 -3.17 -10.63
C LEU A 192 3.79 -3.04 -9.10
N LEU A 193 3.01 -3.88 -8.41
CA LEU A 193 2.96 -3.87 -6.95
C LEU A 193 4.23 -4.46 -6.32
N GLN A 194 4.82 -5.49 -6.95
CA GLN A 194 6.13 -6.02 -6.55
C GLN A 194 7.20 -4.93 -6.64
N TYR A 195 7.16 -4.14 -7.73
CA TYR A 195 8.05 -3.00 -7.91
C TYR A 195 7.88 -1.94 -6.82
N TRP A 196 6.66 -1.52 -6.49
CA TRP A 196 6.40 -0.55 -5.41
C TRP A 196 6.90 -1.04 -4.04
N VAL A 197 6.67 -2.32 -3.71
CA VAL A 197 7.17 -2.94 -2.47
C VAL A 197 8.70 -2.90 -2.44
N ARG A 198 9.36 -3.24 -3.54
CA ARG A 198 10.82 -3.26 -3.63
C ARG A 198 11.43 -1.87 -3.49
N ASP A 199 10.87 -0.89 -4.20
CA ASP A 199 11.32 0.51 -4.10
C ASP A 199 11.16 1.02 -2.67
N ASN A 200 10.02 0.75 -2.04
CA ASN A 200 9.77 1.10 -0.65
C ASN A 200 10.74 0.42 0.33
N LEU A 201 11.11 -0.85 0.10
CA LEU A 201 12.14 -1.53 0.91
C LEU A 201 13.51 -0.88 0.73
N SER A 202 13.87 -0.51 -0.49
CA SER A 202 15.19 0.03 -0.80
C SER A 202 15.44 1.40 -0.16
N VAL A 203 14.39 2.20 0.07
CA VAL A 203 14.53 3.47 0.80
C VAL A 203 14.58 3.30 2.31
N LEU A 204 14.06 2.18 2.83
CA LEU A 204 14.00 1.85 4.25
C LEU A 204 15.20 1.04 4.75
N CYS A 205 15.98 0.42 3.86
CA CYS A 205 17.09 -0.43 4.26
C CYS A 205 18.42 0.32 4.45
N THR A 206 19.26 -0.19 5.36
CA THR A 206 20.63 0.27 5.55
C THR A 206 21.59 -0.45 4.60
N SER A 207 22.83 0.04 4.52
CA SER A 207 23.90 -0.62 3.78
C SER A 207 24.10 -2.06 4.28
N ASN A 208 24.03 -3.02 3.35
CA ASN A 208 24.20 -4.46 3.61
C ASN A 208 23.10 -5.12 4.44
N GLN A 209 21.94 -4.47 4.60
CA GLN A 209 20.83 -5.08 5.32
C GLN A 209 20.22 -6.24 4.53
N ARG A 210 20.32 -7.46 5.08
CA ARG A 210 19.77 -8.70 4.50
C ARG A 210 18.46 -9.17 5.13
N ILE A 211 17.98 -8.46 6.15
CA ILE A 211 16.73 -8.75 6.85
C ILE A 211 15.76 -7.60 6.68
N LEU A 212 14.46 -7.86 6.78
CA LEU A 212 13.45 -6.80 6.67
C LEU A 212 13.71 -5.69 7.70
N PRO A 213 13.56 -4.40 7.32
CA PRO A 213 13.69 -3.29 8.25
C PRO A 213 12.79 -3.42 9.49
N GLU A 214 13.30 -2.97 10.64
CA GLU A 214 12.55 -2.93 11.89
C GLU A 214 11.26 -2.10 11.73
N GLY A 215 10.22 -2.42 12.49
CA GLY A 215 8.89 -1.82 12.33
C GLY A 215 8.04 -2.33 11.15
N THR A 216 8.62 -3.01 10.14
CA THR A 216 7.85 -3.39 8.93
C THR A 216 6.84 -4.52 9.13
N HIS A 217 6.98 -5.32 10.19
CA HIS A 217 6.23 -6.57 10.38
C HIS A 217 5.79 -6.82 11.83
N GLU A 218 5.88 -5.81 12.69
CA GLU A 218 5.61 -5.94 14.13
C GLU A 218 4.12 -6.14 14.43
N SER A 219 3.23 -5.48 13.68
CA SER A 219 1.78 -5.62 13.76
C SER A 219 1.23 -6.91 13.13
N LEU A 220 2.07 -7.70 12.47
CA LEU A 220 1.66 -8.93 11.79
C LEU A 220 1.57 -10.11 12.76
N ASN A 221 0.55 -10.95 12.57
CA ASN A 221 0.44 -12.23 13.28
C ASN A 221 1.43 -13.28 12.73
N LEU A 222 1.57 -14.42 13.42
CA LEU A 222 2.53 -15.48 13.05
C LEU A 222 2.35 -15.98 11.61
N ILE A 223 1.11 -16.15 11.13
CA ILE A 223 0.82 -16.65 9.79
C ILE A 223 1.29 -15.64 8.73
N GLN A 224 0.91 -14.38 8.93
CA GLN A 224 1.30 -13.24 8.09
C GLN A 224 2.83 -13.08 8.03
N ARG A 225 3.50 -13.12 9.19
CA ARG A 225 4.97 -13.05 9.25
C ARG A 225 5.63 -14.20 8.49
N ASN A 226 5.11 -15.42 8.65
CA ASN A 226 5.65 -16.59 7.96
C ASN A 226 5.46 -16.49 6.44
N ALA A 227 4.32 -15.99 5.97
CA ALA A 227 4.06 -15.76 4.56
C ALA A 227 5.06 -14.75 3.96
N VAL A 228 5.28 -13.62 4.64
CA VAL A 228 6.25 -12.59 4.23
C VAL A 228 7.68 -13.13 4.23
N LYS A 229 8.10 -13.83 5.29
CA LYS A 229 9.46 -14.41 5.41
C LYS A 229 9.79 -15.34 4.24
N ARG A 230 8.82 -16.14 3.76
CA ARG A 230 9.00 -17.06 2.62
C ARG A 230 9.28 -16.37 1.29
N LEU A 231 9.03 -15.06 1.19
CA LEU A 231 9.28 -14.31 -0.04
C LEU A 231 10.74 -13.92 -0.23
N ASN A 232 11.55 -13.95 0.84
CA ASN A 232 12.94 -13.46 0.83
C ASN A 232 13.07 -12.08 0.15
N LEU A 233 12.31 -11.10 0.64
CA LEU A 233 12.18 -9.78 0.01
C LEU A 233 13.47 -8.96 -0.01
N MET A 234 14.45 -9.30 0.82
CA MET A 234 15.74 -8.61 0.90
C MET A 234 16.77 -9.34 0.05
N ASP A 235 16.85 -8.97 -1.22
CA ASP A 235 17.84 -9.47 -2.17
C ASP A 235 18.78 -8.37 -2.65
N GLN A 236 19.71 -8.72 -3.55
CA GLN A 236 20.66 -7.78 -4.12
C GLN A 236 19.95 -6.65 -4.90
N SER A 237 18.80 -6.93 -5.50
CA SER A 237 18.06 -5.93 -6.28
C SER A 237 17.54 -4.77 -5.42
N VAL A 238 17.19 -5.03 -4.15
CA VAL A 238 16.85 -3.99 -3.17
C VAL A 238 18.07 -3.13 -2.85
N LEU A 239 19.23 -3.74 -2.68
CA LEU A 239 20.48 -3.02 -2.36
C LEU A 239 20.98 -2.19 -3.55
N ASP A 240 20.89 -2.72 -4.76
CA ASP A 240 21.23 -2.00 -5.99
C ASP A 240 20.30 -0.80 -6.19
N ARG A 241 18.99 -0.98 -5.93
CA ARG A 241 18.00 0.09 -5.99
C ARG A 241 18.26 1.17 -4.94
N ARG A 242 18.64 0.77 -3.72
CA ARG A 242 19.06 1.70 -2.67
C ARG A 242 20.27 2.52 -3.14
N GLN A 243 21.27 1.86 -3.70
CA GLN A 243 22.48 2.53 -4.19
C GLN A 243 22.14 3.52 -5.31
N TYR A 244 21.27 3.13 -6.23
CA TYR A 244 20.74 4.01 -7.26
C TYR A 244 20.13 5.29 -6.67
N PHE A 245 19.29 5.19 -5.64
CA PHE A 245 18.71 6.38 -5.00
C PHE A 245 19.76 7.28 -4.35
N LEU A 246 20.73 6.71 -3.64
CA LEU A 246 21.82 7.49 -3.07
C LEU A 246 22.64 8.19 -4.16
N ASP A 247 22.95 7.49 -5.25
CA ASP A 247 23.71 8.05 -6.38
C ASP A 247 22.97 9.24 -7.00
N GLN A 248 21.64 9.14 -7.18
CA GLN A 248 20.82 10.25 -7.69
C GLN A 248 20.82 11.44 -6.73
N ILE A 249 20.62 11.21 -5.43
CA ILE A 249 20.61 12.27 -4.40
C ILE A 249 21.97 12.99 -4.37
N PHE A 250 23.07 12.24 -4.24
CA PHE A 250 24.41 12.83 -4.16
C PHE A 250 24.86 13.44 -5.49
N LYS A 251 24.37 12.95 -6.64
CA LYS A 251 24.55 13.63 -7.94
C LYS A 251 23.84 14.98 -7.95
N GLY A 252 22.59 15.05 -7.49
CA GLY A 252 21.86 16.32 -7.36
C GLY A 252 22.57 17.33 -6.46
N ILE A 253 23.10 16.89 -5.31
CA ILE A 253 23.88 17.75 -4.39
C ILE A 253 25.15 18.29 -5.08
N ARG A 254 25.87 17.44 -5.83
CA ARG A 254 27.07 17.87 -6.57
C ARG A 254 26.75 18.94 -7.61
N ILE A 255 25.68 18.73 -8.38
CA ILE A 255 25.23 19.67 -9.41
C ILE A 255 24.79 21.00 -8.76
N LEU A 256 24.11 20.95 -7.61
CA LEU A 256 23.77 22.15 -6.84
C LEU A 256 25.03 22.93 -6.42
N VAL A 257 26.01 22.26 -5.82
CA VAL A 257 27.26 22.89 -5.37
C VAL A 257 28.03 23.50 -6.54
N GLU A 258 28.11 22.78 -7.67
CA GLU A 258 28.73 23.28 -8.90
C GLU A 258 28.03 24.55 -9.39
N ARG A 259 26.70 24.55 -9.50
CA ARG A 259 25.93 25.73 -9.89
C ARG A 259 26.20 26.91 -8.96
N LEU A 260 26.19 26.70 -7.65
CA LEU A 260 26.44 27.76 -6.67
C LEU A 260 27.85 28.33 -6.79
N THR A 261 28.84 27.49 -7.09
CA THR A 261 30.22 27.91 -7.33
C THR A 261 30.31 28.82 -8.56
N TYR A 262 29.64 28.46 -9.65
CA TYR A 262 29.58 29.31 -10.84
C TYR A 262 28.85 30.64 -10.57
N CYS A 263 27.70 30.59 -9.89
CA CYS A 263 26.95 31.80 -9.54
C CYS A 263 27.75 32.77 -8.67
N GLU A 264 28.44 32.28 -7.64
CA GLU A 264 29.31 33.12 -6.78
C GLU A 264 30.53 33.66 -7.54
N ALA A 265 31.00 32.96 -8.57
CA ALA A 265 32.05 33.45 -9.48
C ALA A 265 31.55 34.46 -10.53
N GLY A 266 30.26 34.82 -10.53
CA GLY A 266 29.65 35.72 -11.52
C GLY A 266 29.48 35.09 -12.91
N LEU A 267 29.58 33.77 -13.01
CA LEU A 267 29.45 33.03 -14.26
C LEU A 267 28.00 32.61 -14.47
N TRP A 268 27.36 33.19 -15.47
CA TRP A 268 26.00 32.84 -15.86
C TRP A 268 26.00 31.51 -16.64
N PRO A 269 25.11 30.56 -16.31
CA PRO A 269 25.02 29.31 -17.05
C PRO A 269 24.63 29.55 -18.50
N SER A 270 25.27 28.83 -19.42
CA SER A 270 24.83 28.79 -20.81
C SER A 270 23.42 28.18 -20.90
N PRO A 271 22.65 28.41 -21.98
CA PRO A 271 21.33 27.82 -22.15
C PRO A 271 21.31 26.29 -21.98
N GLY A 272 22.35 25.61 -22.44
CA GLY A 272 22.51 24.16 -22.24
C GLY A 272 22.75 23.77 -20.78
N LEU A 273 23.55 24.54 -20.04
CA LEU A 273 23.79 24.32 -18.61
C LEU A 273 22.52 24.58 -17.78
N SER A 274 21.74 25.60 -18.12
CA SER A 274 20.45 25.86 -17.49
C SER A 274 19.45 24.73 -17.74
N ALA A 275 19.40 24.18 -18.96
CA ALA A 275 18.56 23.01 -19.25
C ALA A 275 18.99 21.79 -18.42
N PHE A 276 20.29 21.55 -18.30
CA PHE A 276 20.84 20.52 -17.44
C PHE A 276 20.47 20.74 -15.96
N TYR A 277 20.62 21.94 -15.42
CA TYR A 277 20.22 22.21 -14.03
C TYR A 277 18.72 22.04 -13.78
N LYS A 278 17.87 22.33 -14.78
CA LYS A 278 16.43 22.06 -14.72
C LYS A 278 16.13 20.56 -14.73
N GLU A 279 16.83 19.78 -15.56
CA GLU A 279 16.70 18.31 -15.60
C GLU A 279 16.99 17.67 -14.23
N TYR A 280 17.96 18.21 -13.49
CA TYR A 280 18.34 17.75 -12.16
C TYR A 280 17.64 18.52 -11.02
N TRP A 281 16.61 19.33 -11.32
CA TRP A 281 15.79 20.05 -10.35
C TRP A 281 16.56 21.04 -9.45
N VAL A 282 17.75 21.42 -9.88
CA VAL A 282 18.62 22.37 -9.21
C VAL A 282 18.22 23.82 -9.56
N ASP A 283 17.51 24.02 -10.68
CA ASP A 283 17.04 25.33 -11.19
C ASP A 283 15.53 25.32 -11.47
N GLY A 284 14.75 24.63 -10.62
CA GLY A 284 13.32 24.37 -10.85
C GLY A 284 12.37 25.52 -10.50
N CYS A 285 12.86 26.59 -9.88
CA CYS A 285 12.04 27.65 -9.32
C CYS A 285 12.63 29.03 -9.65
N PRO A 286 11.97 29.83 -10.52
CA PRO A 286 12.48 31.14 -10.92
C PRO A 286 12.48 32.17 -9.78
N ASN A 287 11.69 31.93 -8.74
CA ASN A 287 11.57 32.82 -7.58
C ASN A 287 12.50 32.43 -6.42
N CYS A 288 13.25 31.34 -6.57
CA CYS A 288 14.08 30.80 -5.50
C CYS A 288 15.46 31.41 -5.53
N LEU A 289 15.90 31.93 -4.39
CA LEU A 289 17.26 32.40 -4.23
C LEU A 289 18.19 31.20 -3.96
N PRO A 290 19.33 31.09 -4.68
CA PRO A 290 20.32 30.05 -4.41
C PRO A 290 20.91 30.21 -3.01
N PRO A 291 21.00 29.17 -2.16
CA PRO A 291 21.63 29.31 -0.85
C PRO A 291 23.11 29.70 -0.98
N PRO A 292 23.68 30.51 -0.08
CA PRO A 292 25.11 30.79 -0.11
C PRO A 292 25.92 29.50 -0.02
N LEU A 293 26.92 29.32 -0.89
CA LEU A 293 27.69 28.08 -1.00
C LEU A 293 28.35 27.72 0.32
N GLY A 294 28.96 28.70 1.00
CA GLY A 294 29.61 28.50 2.30
C GLY A 294 28.64 28.00 3.38
N VAL A 295 27.39 28.46 3.36
CA VAL A 295 26.34 28.01 4.30
C VAL A 295 25.94 26.57 3.99
N LEU A 296 25.72 26.24 2.72
CA LEU A 296 25.39 24.88 2.29
C LEU A 296 26.51 23.88 2.63
N VAL A 297 27.76 24.20 2.27
CA VAL A 297 28.92 23.32 2.53
C VAL A 297 29.12 23.11 4.04
N LYS A 298 28.97 24.16 4.86
CA LYS A 298 29.05 24.05 6.32
C LYS A 298 27.95 23.13 6.87
N ALA A 299 26.73 23.22 6.34
CA ALA A 299 25.63 22.35 6.74
C ALA A 299 25.86 20.89 6.34
N LEU A 300 26.35 20.64 5.11
CA LEU A 300 26.73 19.30 4.63
C LEU A 300 27.86 18.68 5.46
N LEU A 301 28.87 19.46 5.82
CA LEU A 301 29.95 19.04 6.72
C LEU A 301 29.41 18.64 8.09
N LYS A 302 28.55 19.46 8.69
CA LYS A 302 27.90 19.17 9.99
C LYS A 302 27.08 17.88 9.94
N ALA A 303 26.41 17.62 8.83
CA ALA A 303 25.63 16.40 8.60
C ALA A 303 26.48 15.17 8.18
N GLN A 304 27.80 15.31 8.06
CA GLN A 304 28.72 14.28 7.57
C GLN A 304 28.37 13.77 6.15
N LEU A 305 27.83 14.67 5.31
CA LEU A 305 27.48 14.41 3.92
C LEU A 305 28.52 14.95 2.93
N TRP A 306 29.62 15.52 3.44
CA TRP A 306 30.70 16.09 2.66
C TRP A 306 32.00 15.26 2.77
N PRO A 307 32.69 14.93 1.66
CA PRO A 307 32.25 15.17 0.27
C PRO A 307 31.02 14.31 -0.10
N PRO A 308 30.17 14.77 -1.03
CA PRO A 308 28.94 14.09 -1.42
C PRO A 308 29.22 12.75 -2.12
N ARG A 309 29.32 11.68 -1.33
CA ARG A 309 29.66 10.32 -1.77
C ARG A 309 28.59 9.34 -1.30
N ALA A 310 27.89 8.74 -2.26
CA ALA A 310 26.85 7.76 -2.00
C ALA A 310 27.36 6.50 -1.28
N MET A 311 28.51 5.97 -1.70
CA MET A 311 29.11 4.75 -1.15
C MET A 311 29.43 4.84 0.35
N SER A 312 29.68 6.04 0.88
CA SER A 312 29.94 6.23 2.32
C SER A 312 28.69 6.29 3.17
N PHE A 313 27.50 6.46 2.58
CA PHE A 313 26.27 6.61 3.34
C PHE A 313 25.68 5.24 3.74
N GLN A 314 25.75 4.93 5.05
CA GLN A 314 25.33 3.63 5.58
C GLN A 314 23.87 3.60 6.09
N LYS A 315 23.25 4.74 6.34
CA LYS A 315 21.88 4.84 6.91
C LYS A 315 20.79 4.67 5.84
N ARG A 316 19.51 4.81 6.21
CA ARG A 316 18.37 4.66 5.29
C ARG A 316 18.26 5.88 4.38
N VAL A 317 17.81 5.68 3.15
CA VAL A 317 17.61 6.79 2.19
C VAL A 317 16.60 7.79 2.73
N VAL A 318 15.55 7.32 3.39
CA VAL A 318 14.56 8.21 4.04
C VAL A 318 15.19 9.13 5.10
N ASP A 319 16.22 8.67 5.82
CA ASP A 319 16.92 9.49 6.81
C ASP A 319 17.74 10.58 6.12
N LEU A 320 18.39 10.25 4.99
CA LEU A 320 19.11 11.23 4.17
C LEU A 320 18.17 12.31 3.64
N VAL A 321 17.04 11.90 3.08
CA VAL A 321 16.02 12.83 2.56
C VAL A 321 15.53 13.75 3.66
N GLN A 322 15.27 13.23 4.86
CA GLN A 322 14.83 14.06 5.99
C GLN A 322 15.91 15.06 6.42
N VAL A 323 17.16 14.62 6.56
CA VAL A 323 18.28 15.51 6.90
C VAL A 323 18.44 16.64 5.88
N LEU A 324 18.30 16.35 4.58
CA LEU A 324 18.40 17.35 3.52
C LEU A 324 17.21 18.32 3.53
N LYS A 325 15.98 17.84 3.83
CA LYS A 325 14.80 18.71 4.02
C LYS A 325 14.97 19.64 5.21
N ASP A 326 15.39 19.12 6.36
CA ASP A 326 15.64 19.90 7.57
C ASP A 326 16.72 20.96 7.32
N MET A 327 17.78 20.59 6.59
CA MET A 327 18.81 21.51 6.13
C MET A 327 18.24 22.59 5.21
N GLY A 328 17.41 22.22 4.24
CA GLY A 328 16.71 23.16 3.36
C GLY A 328 15.90 24.19 4.14
N HIS A 329 15.15 23.77 5.16
CA HIS A 329 14.37 24.68 5.99
C HIS A 329 15.21 25.61 6.89
N GLN A 330 16.39 25.15 7.33
CA GLN A 330 17.30 25.93 8.17
C GLN A 330 18.13 26.94 7.37
N ILE A 331 18.41 26.66 6.11
CA ILE A 331 19.13 27.57 5.22
C ILE A 331 18.12 28.61 4.70
N ARG A 332 17.90 29.65 5.50
CA ARG A 332 17.14 30.85 5.10
C ARG A 332 18.05 31.83 4.38
N HIS A 333 17.49 32.50 3.36
CA HIS A 333 17.98 33.81 2.94
C HIS A 333 17.65 34.85 4.01
N GLY A 334 18.39 35.95 4.06
CA GLY A 334 18.44 36.95 5.14
C GLY A 334 17.11 37.35 5.78
N GLU A 335 17.20 37.94 6.98
CA GLU A 335 16.13 38.09 7.98
C GLU A 335 14.80 38.76 7.53
N ASP A 336 14.66 39.32 6.32
CA ASP A 336 13.62 40.32 6.04
C ASP A 336 12.78 40.19 4.75
N THR A 337 12.85 39.11 3.97
CA THR A 337 11.96 38.98 2.80
C THR A 337 10.94 37.88 3.01
N GLY A 338 9.73 38.26 3.43
CA GLY A 338 8.57 37.37 3.62
C GLY A 338 8.05 36.66 2.35
N GLU A 339 8.88 36.47 1.31
CA GLU A 339 8.45 36.07 -0.03
C GLU A 339 9.17 34.87 -0.67
N ALA A 340 10.01 34.11 0.02
CA ALA A 340 10.40 32.79 -0.48
C ALA A 340 10.60 31.76 0.63
N SER A 341 9.63 30.85 0.79
CA SER A 341 9.69 29.69 1.70
C SER A 341 10.46 28.49 1.12
N CYS A 342 11.02 28.63 -0.08
CA CYS A 342 11.66 27.55 -0.83
C CYS A 342 13.08 27.92 -1.32
N ASN A 343 13.93 26.91 -1.46
CA ASN A 343 15.27 27.03 -2.02
C ASN A 343 15.60 25.81 -2.89
N HIS A 344 16.70 25.89 -3.66
CA HIS A 344 17.08 24.81 -4.59
C HIS A 344 17.35 23.46 -3.90
N LEU A 345 17.77 23.45 -2.62
CA LEU A 345 17.91 22.21 -1.87
C LEU A 345 16.54 21.60 -1.53
N MET A 346 15.55 22.42 -1.17
CA MET A 346 14.17 21.97 -0.95
C MET A 346 13.56 21.38 -2.22
N HIS A 347 13.73 22.03 -3.38
CA HIS A 347 13.23 21.50 -4.66
C HIS A 347 13.90 20.20 -5.07
N LEU A 348 15.21 20.08 -4.85
CA LEU A 348 15.91 18.81 -5.00
C LEU A 348 15.28 17.72 -4.12
N CYS A 349 14.88 18.07 -2.88
CA CYS A 349 14.30 17.14 -1.91
C CYS A 349 12.82 16.81 -2.12
N GLU A 350 12.04 17.70 -2.72
CA GLU A 350 10.60 17.53 -3.00
C GLU A 350 10.33 16.45 -4.05
N ARG A 351 11.29 16.17 -4.92
CA ARG A 351 11.22 15.13 -5.95
C ARG A 351 11.80 13.77 -5.52
N LEU A 352 12.50 13.71 -4.39
CA LEU A 352 13.02 12.46 -3.82
C LEU A 352 11.94 11.45 -3.36
N PRO A 353 10.68 11.81 -3.05
CA PRO A 353 9.58 10.87 -2.84
C PRO A 353 9.02 10.25 -4.13
N GLU A 354 9.33 10.79 -5.31
CA GLU A 354 8.95 10.24 -6.63
C GLU A 354 9.98 9.26 -7.19
N LEU A 355 11.14 9.16 -6.53
CA LEU A 355 12.14 8.12 -6.71
C LEU A 355 11.73 6.91 -5.86
#